data_AF-A0A3D2WXF0-F1
#
_entry.id   AF-A0A3D2WXF0-F1
#
_cell.length_a   1.000
_cell.length_b   1.000
_cell.length_c   1.000
_cell.angle_alpha   90.00
_cell.angle_beta   90.00
_cell.angle_gamma   90.00
#
_symmetry.space_group_name_H-M   'P 1'
#
loop_
_entity.id
_entity.type
_entity.pdbx_description
1 polymer ?
#
loop_
_entity_poly.entity_id
_entity_poly.type
_entity_poly.pdbx_seq_one_letter_code
_entity_poly.pdbx_strand_id
1 'polypeptide(L)'
;MKSCIDKPLRIGFAAALLAFTLIISDVSLIEGSEKAVNPAPQKIFSSMRIKNSIPETGNITGEIPNWMARWELAKVLSYVKKYDEADAEYRKVIQEKPVLHKVRIELANVLFWWGKPDEALIELERVPTDAIDEKTKVLLADLYIGQKNYKKAEPLYSEYLENHPEDDRARLRLAEMLSWLKRYDESLAEYKTILKSRPDDVQIRRKYAFVLSWAGRYPEAIKELRKTLK
;
A
#
# COMPACT_ATOMS: atom_id res chain seq x y z
N MET A 1 -46.22 -47.60 -30.66
CA MET A 1 -47.07 -46.83 -31.60
C MET A 1 -48.53 -47.12 -31.32
N LYS A 2 -49.44 -46.20 -31.69
CA LYS A 2 -50.90 -46.23 -31.46
C LYS A 2 -51.33 -46.04 -29.99
N SER A 3 -51.40 -44.78 -29.57
CA SER A 3 -52.34 -44.36 -28.52
C SER A 3 -53.47 -43.58 -29.18
N CYS A 4 -54.69 -43.97 -28.87
CA CYS A 4 -55.92 -43.30 -29.29
C CYS A 4 -56.19 -42.06 -28.42
N ILE A 5 -56.98 -41.11 -28.97
CA ILE A 5 -58.13 -40.42 -28.32
C ILE A 5 -57.76 -39.60 -27.04
N ASP A 6 -58.06 -38.30 -26.91
CA ASP A 6 -59.27 -37.58 -27.29
C ASP A 6 -59.06 -36.06 -27.54
N LYS A 7 -60.07 -35.41 -28.15
CA LYS A 7 -60.37 -33.96 -28.08
C LYS A 7 -61.66 -33.82 -27.21
N PRO A 8 -62.06 -32.66 -26.61
CA PRO A 8 -62.00 -31.33 -27.24
C PRO A 8 -62.01 -30.07 -26.31
N LEU A 9 -62.16 -28.91 -26.98
CA LEU A 9 -62.90 -27.68 -26.59
C LEU A 9 -62.46 -26.75 -25.41
N ARG A 10 -62.02 -25.55 -25.82
CA ARG A 10 -62.43 -24.18 -25.36
C ARG A 10 -63.14 -24.02 -23.99
N ILE A 11 -62.45 -23.43 -23.01
CA ILE A 11 -62.86 -22.32 -22.09
C ILE A 11 -61.56 -21.58 -21.68
N GLY A 12 -61.45 -20.28 -21.34
CA GLY A 12 -62.35 -19.11 -21.44
C GLY A 12 -62.36 -18.25 -20.15
N PHE A 13 -62.15 -16.92 -20.25
CA PHE A 13 -62.09 -15.95 -19.11
C PHE A 13 -60.93 -16.20 -18.10
N ALA A 14 -60.52 -15.30 -17.20
CA ALA A 14 -60.44 -13.82 -17.19
C ALA A 14 -59.45 -13.38 -16.07
N ALA A 15 -59.20 -12.07 -15.98
CA ALA A 15 -58.29 -11.37 -15.07
C ALA A 15 -58.13 -11.89 -13.63
N ALA A 16 -56.89 -11.81 -13.12
CA ALA A 16 -56.57 -11.69 -11.69
C ALA A 16 -55.38 -10.75 -11.49
N LEU A 17 -55.48 -9.84 -10.53
CA LEU A 17 -54.45 -8.88 -10.13
C LEU A 17 -53.73 -9.37 -8.86
N LEU A 18 -52.56 -8.76 -8.57
CA LEU A 18 -51.85 -8.69 -7.28
C LEU A 18 -50.85 -9.80 -6.88
N ALA A 19 -49.82 -9.30 -6.16
CA ALA A 19 -48.88 -9.96 -5.26
C ALA A 19 -47.85 -10.96 -5.85
N PHE A 20 -46.62 -10.46 -6.07
CA PHE A 20 -45.42 -11.25 -5.82
C PHE A 20 -44.34 -10.40 -5.14
N THR A 21 -44.28 -10.49 -3.81
CA THR A 21 -43.22 -9.92 -2.97
C THR A 21 -42.07 -10.90 -2.82
N LEU A 22 -40.84 -10.39 -2.86
CA LEU A 22 -39.62 -10.98 -2.25
C LEU A 22 -39.26 -12.43 -2.64
N ILE A 23 -38.17 -12.58 -3.43
CA ILE A 23 -36.99 -13.43 -3.17
C ILE A 23 -35.99 -13.14 -4.29
N ILE A 24 -34.91 -12.40 -3.98
CA ILE A 24 -33.61 -12.53 -4.63
C ILE A 24 -32.57 -12.42 -3.52
N SER A 25 -32.13 -13.57 -3.02
CA SER A 25 -31.03 -13.72 -2.07
C SER A 25 -29.72 -14.02 -2.81
N ASP A 26 -28.64 -13.38 -2.37
CA ASP A 26 -27.25 -13.86 -2.42
C ASP A 26 -26.70 -14.46 -3.73
N VAL A 27 -26.28 -13.59 -4.66
CA VAL A 27 -25.07 -13.83 -5.48
C VAL A 27 -24.31 -12.51 -5.73
N SER A 28 -23.46 -12.10 -4.79
CA SER A 28 -22.36 -11.14 -5.05
C SER A 28 -21.26 -11.17 -3.96
N LEU A 29 -20.88 -12.37 -3.53
CA LEU A 29 -19.55 -12.58 -2.94
C LEU A 29 -18.50 -12.53 -4.06
N ILE A 30 -17.70 -11.45 -4.07
CA ILE A 30 -16.27 -11.33 -4.48
C ILE A 30 -16.01 -9.84 -4.79
N GLU A 31 -15.77 -9.05 -3.75
CA GLU A 31 -14.95 -7.81 -3.84
C GLU A 31 -13.75 -7.90 -2.88
N GLY A 32 -13.05 -9.04 -2.97
CA GLY A 32 -11.79 -9.28 -2.28
C GLY A 32 -10.59 -8.65 -2.99
N SER A 33 -10.64 -7.36 -3.32
CA SER A 33 -9.46 -6.57 -3.70
C SER A 33 -9.65 -5.08 -3.42
N GLU A 34 -9.83 -4.74 -2.14
CA GLU A 34 -9.58 -3.38 -1.68
C GLU A 34 -8.10 -3.07 -1.95
N LYS A 35 -7.83 -2.43 -3.10
CA LYS A 35 -6.51 -1.91 -3.46
C LYS A 35 -6.02 -1.10 -2.27
N ALA A 36 -4.79 -1.33 -1.82
CA ALA A 36 -4.19 -0.56 -0.74
C ALA A 36 -4.08 0.91 -1.17
N VAL A 37 -5.12 1.71 -0.88
CA VAL A 37 -5.15 3.15 -1.10
C VAL A 37 -4.15 3.74 -0.12
N ASN A 38 -2.89 3.89 -0.54
CA ASN A 38 -1.89 4.59 0.27
C ASN A 38 -2.37 6.05 0.45
N PRO A 39 -2.73 6.48 1.66
CA PRO A 39 -3.22 7.82 1.87
C PRO A 39 -2.02 8.77 1.79
N ALA A 40 -2.07 9.71 0.83
CA ALA A 40 -1.09 10.80 0.76
C ALA A 40 -1.05 11.56 2.12
N PRO A 41 0.13 11.95 2.61
CA PRO A 41 0.29 12.50 3.95
C PRO A 41 -0.36 13.89 4.08
N GLN A 42 -1.58 13.93 4.62
CA GLN A 42 -2.38 15.15 4.85
C GLN A 42 -1.69 16.19 5.77
N LYS A 43 -0.67 15.79 6.54
CA LYS A 43 -0.06 16.59 7.63
C LYS A 43 0.92 17.68 7.19
N ILE A 44 1.25 17.81 5.91
CA ILE A 44 2.31 18.74 5.46
C ILE A 44 1.80 20.19 5.32
N PHE A 45 0.51 20.41 5.09
CA PHE A 45 -0.03 21.76 4.89
C PHE A 45 -0.13 22.61 6.17
N SER A 46 -0.23 21.99 7.36
CA SER A 46 -0.26 22.75 8.63
C SER A 46 1.06 23.46 8.96
N SER A 47 2.14 23.13 8.26
CA SER A 47 3.44 23.81 8.36
C SER A 47 3.80 24.62 7.11
N MET A 48 2.85 24.90 6.20
CA MET A 48 3.08 25.74 5.01
C MET A 48 3.15 27.25 5.35
N ARG A 49 3.89 27.58 6.41
CA ARG A 49 4.58 28.85 6.50
C ARG A 49 5.85 28.67 5.67
N ILE A 50 5.89 29.24 4.46
CA ILE A 50 7.12 29.31 3.66
C ILE A 50 8.09 30.24 4.40
N LYS A 51 8.82 29.66 5.35
CA LYS A 51 9.96 30.27 6.03
C LYS A 51 11.14 29.35 5.86
N ASN A 52 12.13 29.85 5.13
CA ASN A 52 13.49 29.34 5.05
C ASN A 52 13.65 28.00 4.29
N SER A 53 13.21 27.98 3.02
CA SER A 53 13.80 27.12 1.98
C SER A 53 14.54 27.93 0.90
N ILE A 54 15.04 29.11 1.29
CA ILE A 54 15.98 29.92 0.51
C ILE A 54 17.36 29.24 0.65
N PRO A 55 18.00 28.75 -0.42
CA PRO A 55 19.40 28.39 -0.36
C PRO A 55 20.23 29.67 -0.16
N GLU A 56 21.19 29.67 0.76
CA GLU A 56 22.00 30.87 1.10
C GLU A 56 22.91 31.36 -0.05
N THR A 57 22.91 30.70 -1.19
CA THR A 57 23.72 31.02 -2.36
C THR A 57 23.00 31.91 -3.38
N GLY A 58 22.92 33.20 -3.02
CA GLY A 58 23.08 34.32 -3.95
C GLY A 58 22.28 34.32 -5.26
N ASN A 59 21.01 34.72 -5.20
CA ASN A 59 20.43 35.54 -6.25
C ASN A 59 19.59 36.68 -5.64
N ILE A 60 19.96 37.92 -5.95
CA ILE A 60 19.48 39.14 -5.27
C ILE A 60 18.35 39.86 -6.02
N THR A 61 17.79 39.26 -7.07
CA THR A 61 16.69 39.86 -7.87
C THR A 61 15.30 39.67 -7.26
N GLY A 62 15.14 38.81 -6.24
CA GLY A 62 13.83 38.49 -5.64
C GLY A 62 12.93 37.59 -6.52
N GLU A 63 13.38 37.21 -7.71
CA GLU A 63 12.65 36.32 -8.62
C GLU A 63 12.88 34.85 -8.25
N ILE A 64 11.79 34.08 -8.15
CA ILE A 64 11.84 32.65 -7.86
C ILE A 64 12.32 31.91 -9.13
N PRO A 65 13.41 31.12 -9.08
CA PRO A 65 13.88 30.37 -10.24
C PRO A 65 12.83 29.40 -10.79
N ASN A 66 12.76 29.25 -12.11
CA ASN A 66 11.75 28.43 -12.78
C ASN A 66 11.67 26.99 -12.25
N TRP A 67 12.80 26.28 -12.10
CA TRP A 67 12.83 24.94 -11.48
C TRP A 67 12.23 24.90 -10.06
N MET A 68 12.36 25.97 -9.28
CA MET A 68 11.84 26.03 -7.91
C MET A 68 10.31 26.23 -7.94
N ALA A 69 9.82 27.14 -8.79
CA ALA A 69 8.39 27.32 -9.01
C ALA A 69 7.71 26.05 -9.56
N ARG A 70 8.36 25.34 -10.51
CA ARG A 70 7.91 24.03 -11.01
C ARG A 70 7.85 22.99 -9.90
N TRP A 71 8.84 22.95 -9.00
CA TRP A 71 8.87 21.99 -7.89
C TRP A 71 7.74 22.25 -6.89
N GLU A 72 7.49 23.52 -6.54
CA GLU A 72 6.37 23.91 -5.68
C GLU A 72 5.01 23.57 -6.32
N LEU A 73 4.86 23.83 -7.63
CA LEU A 73 3.69 23.42 -8.41
C LEU A 73 3.50 21.89 -8.39
N ALA A 74 4.54 21.12 -8.69
CA ALA A 74 4.50 19.65 -8.68
C ALA A 74 4.04 19.08 -7.33
N LYS A 75 4.51 19.67 -6.22
CA LYS A 75 4.07 19.32 -4.86
C LYS A 75 2.58 19.59 -4.66
N VAL A 76 2.07 20.76 -5.07
CA VAL A 76 0.64 21.08 -4.96
C VAL A 76 -0.22 20.12 -5.81
N LEU A 77 0.19 19.87 -7.06
CA LEU A 77 -0.45 18.91 -7.98
C LEU A 77 -0.55 17.50 -7.35
N SER A 78 0.51 17.08 -6.65
CA SER A 78 0.55 15.81 -5.91
C SER A 78 -0.51 15.71 -4.82
N TYR A 79 -0.74 16.77 -4.03
CA TYR A 79 -1.79 16.77 -2.99
C TYR A 79 -3.20 16.70 -3.57
N VAL A 80 -3.44 17.39 -4.69
CA VAL A 80 -4.74 17.35 -5.38
C VAL A 80 -4.89 16.13 -6.32
N LYS A 81 -3.95 15.17 -6.23
CA LYS A 81 -3.94 13.89 -6.97
C LYS A 81 -3.90 14.01 -8.50
N LYS A 82 -3.44 15.16 -9.02
CA LYS A 82 -3.09 15.37 -10.43
C LYS A 82 -1.69 14.79 -10.69
N TYR A 83 -1.57 13.47 -10.55
CA TYR A 83 -0.28 12.77 -10.52
C TYR A 83 0.46 12.79 -11.87
N ASP A 84 -0.28 12.88 -12.97
CA ASP A 84 0.22 13.06 -14.33
C ASP A 84 0.85 14.45 -14.55
N GLU A 85 0.15 15.52 -14.14
CA GLU A 85 0.69 16.88 -14.17
C GLU A 85 1.89 17.02 -13.20
N ALA A 86 1.82 16.37 -12.03
CA ALA A 86 2.91 16.36 -11.05
C ALA A 86 4.17 15.67 -11.59
N ASP A 87 4.05 14.47 -12.16
CA ASP A 87 5.16 13.74 -12.81
C ASP A 87 5.83 14.60 -13.89
N ALA A 88 5.02 15.23 -14.76
CA ALA A 88 5.52 16.09 -15.82
C ALA A 88 6.33 17.29 -15.30
N GLU A 89 5.91 17.94 -14.22
CA GLU A 89 6.67 19.05 -13.63
C GLU A 89 7.90 18.58 -12.85
N TYR A 90 7.81 17.51 -12.03
CA TYR A 90 8.97 16.92 -11.37
C TYR A 90 10.06 16.52 -12.36
N ARG A 91 9.71 15.92 -13.50
CA ARG A 91 10.69 15.53 -14.53
C ARG A 91 11.41 16.73 -15.16
N LYS A 92 10.74 17.87 -15.34
CA LYS A 92 11.37 19.13 -15.78
C LYS A 92 12.35 19.66 -14.73
N VAL A 93 12.00 19.60 -13.45
CA VAL A 93 12.91 19.97 -12.35
C VAL A 93 14.14 19.06 -12.32
N ILE A 94 13.96 17.74 -12.53
CA ILE A 94 15.06 16.77 -12.61
C ILE A 94 15.97 17.03 -13.82
N GLN A 95 15.43 17.50 -14.95
CA GLN A 95 16.23 17.91 -16.11
C GLN A 95 17.05 19.18 -15.81
N GLU A 96 16.45 20.20 -15.18
CA GLU A 96 17.15 21.45 -14.81
C GLU A 96 18.14 21.26 -13.63
N LYS A 97 17.88 20.31 -12.72
CA LYS A 97 18.67 20.02 -11.50
C LYS A 97 18.87 18.50 -11.27
N PRO A 98 19.70 17.79 -12.06
CA PRO A 98 19.84 16.33 -11.98
C PRO A 98 20.32 15.77 -10.64
N VAL A 99 21.08 16.57 -9.87
CA VAL A 99 21.68 16.22 -8.57
C VAL A 99 20.76 16.58 -7.38
N LEU A 100 19.60 17.19 -7.63
CA LEU A 100 18.63 17.50 -6.57
C LEU A 100 17.81 16.24 -6.22
N HIS A 101 18.47 15.26 -5.61
CA HIS A 101 17.94 13.92 -5.34
C HIS A 101 16.59 13.91 -4.63
N LYS A 102 16.33 14.89 -3.74
CA LYS A 102 15.03 15.08 -3.08
C LYS A 102 13.85 15.16 -4.06
N VAL A 103 14.04 15.74 -5.24
CA VAL A 103 12.99 15.83 -6.28
C VAL A 103 12.70 14.46 -6.90
N ARG A 104 13.72 13.58 -7.05
CA ARG A 104 13.50 12.17 -7.46
C ARG A 104 12.76 11.38 -6.38
N ILE A 105 13.09 11.60 -5.10
CA ILE A 105 12.39 10.99 -3.97
C ILE A 105 10.92 11.42 -3.93
N GLU A 106 10.63 12.72 -4.04
CA GLU A 106 9.25 13.22 -4.08
C GLU A 106 8.49 12.69 -5.30
N LEU A 107 9.12 12.62 -6.47
CA LEU A 107 8.55 11.98 -7.67
C LEU A 107 8.25 10.48 -7.45
N ALA A 108 9.15 9.72 -6.84
CA ALA A 108 8.94 8.29 -6.58
C ALA A 108 7.77 8.04 -5.63
N ASN A 109 7.60 8.87 -4.60
CA ASN A 109 6.42 8.84 -3.73
C ASN A 109 5.12 9.05 -4.52
N VAL A 110 5.12 10.01 -5.47
CA VAL A 110 3.96 10.31 -6.32
C VAL A 110 3.66 9.19 -7.30
N LEU A 111 4.67 8.62 -7.95
CA LEU A 111 4.53 7.44 -8.81
C LEU A 111 3.95 6.25 -8.03
N PHE A 112 4.39 6.04 -6.79
CA PHE A 112 3.84 5.01 -5.91
C PHE A 112 2.37 5.25 -5.55
N TRP A 113 1.98 6.49 -5.19
CA TRP A 113 0.57 6.84 -4.91
C TRP A 113 -0.33 6.78 -6.15
N TRP A 114 0.23 7.01 -7.35
CA TRP A 114 -0.45 6.85 -8.63
C TRP A 114 -0.64 5.37 -9.02
N GLY A 115 0.05 4.44 -8.36
CA GLY A 115 -0.01 3.01 -8.66
C GLY A 115 0.99 2.56 -9.74
N LYS A 116 2.11 3.28 -9.89
CA LYS A 116 3.25 2.96 -10.77
C LYS A 116 4.50 2.57 -9.96
N PRO A 117 4.48 1.44 -9.22
CA PRO A 117 5.58 1.07 -8.33
C PRO A 117 6.90 0.80 -9.09
N ASP A 118 6.85 0.25 -10.30
CA ASP A 118 8.07 -0.02 -11.09
C ASP A 118 8.77 1.28 -11.53
N GLU A 119 8.01 2.30 -11.94
CA GLU A 119 8.57 3.63 -12.25
C GLU A 119 9.11 4.32 -10.99
N ALA A 120 8.42 4.18 -9.84
CA ALA A 120 8.89 4.70 -8.56
C ALA A 120 10.24 4.08 -8.15
N LEU A 121 10.39 2.77 -8.34
CA LEU A 121 11.63 2.07 -8.03
C LEU A 121 12.78 2.53 -8.92
N ILE A 122 12.55 2.69 -10.23
CA ILE A 122 13.55 3.19 -11.18
C ILE A 122 14.07 4.58 -10.79
N GLU A 123 13.22 5.48 -10.30
CA GLU A 123 13.67 6.81 -9.87
C GLU A 123 14.39 6.79 -8.51
N LEU A 124 14.08 5.85 -7.61
CA LEU A 124 14.84 5.67 -6.35
C LEU A 124 16.18 4.95 -6.54
N GLU A 125 16.29 3.97 -7.44
CA GLU A 125 17.58 3.33 -7.77
C GLU A 125 18.59 4.31 -8.42
N ARG A 126 18.14 5.50 -8.85
CA ARG A 126 18.98 6.63 -9.32
C ARG A 126 19.39 7.59 -8.21
N VAL A 127 18.98 7.37 -6.97
CA VAL A 127 19.36 8.19 -5.82
C VAL A 127 20.47 7.48 -5.04
N PRO A 128 21.61 8.16 -4.74
CA PRO A 128 22.65 7.63 -3.85
C PRO A 128 22.05 7.21 -2.50
N THR A 129 22.47 6.06 -1.97
CA THR A 129 21.86 5.44 -0.78
C THR A 129 21.96 6.29 0.49
N ASP A 130 22.98 7.15 0.57
CA ASP A 130 23.21 8.15 1.61
C ASP A 130 22.29 9.38 1.50
N ALA A 131 21.74 9.65 0.31
CA ALA A 131 20.75 10.70 0.06
C ALA A 131 19.29 10.25 0.26
N ILE A 132 19.05 8.96 0.57
CA ILE A 132 17.71 8.41 0.83
C ILE A 132 17.41 8.49 2.34
N ASP A 133 16.39 9.26 2.70
CA ASP A 133 15.92 9.36 4.09
C ASP A 133 15.28 8.06 4.59
N GLU A 134 15.24 7.86 5.90
CA GLU A 134 14.76 6.63 6.55
C GLU A 134 13.33 6.21 6.13
N LYS A 135 12.42 7.16 5.89
CA LYS A 135 11.05 6.84 5.47
C LYS A 135 11.01 6.40 4.02
N THR A 136 11.84 7.02 3.18
CA THR A 136 12.04 6.60 1.79
C THR A 136 12.76 5.24 1.71
N LYS A 137 13.63 4.87 2.66
CA LYS A 137 14.18 3.50 2.76
C LYS A 137 13.08 2.45 2.97
N VAL A 138 12.07 2.73 3.80
CA VAL A 138 10.90 1.84 3.97
C VAL A 138 10.09 1.72 2.68
N LEU A 139 9.85 2.82 1.96
CA LEU A 139 9.20 2.77 0.64
C LEU A 139 10.01 1.92 -0.36
N LEU A 140 11.32 2.13 -0.42
CA LEU A 140 12.22 1.36 -1.28
C LEU A 140 12.17 -0.15 -0.94
N ALA A 141 12.06 -0.50 0.35
CA ALA A 141 11.88 -1.87 0.80
C ALA A 141 10.52 -2.48 0.37
N ASP A 142 9.41 -1.74 0.54
CA ASP A 142 8.07 -2.13 0.06
C ASP A 142 8.07 -2.35 -1.47
N LEU A 143 8.78 -1.49 -2.24
CA LEU A 143 8.93 -1.64 -3.70
C LEU A 143 9.75 -2.88 -4.09
N TYR A 144 10.86 -3.14 -3.40
CA TYR A 144 11.63 -4.37 -3.61
C TYR A 144 10.85 -5.64 -3.21
N ILE A 145 10.02 -5.59 -2.17
CA ILE A 145 9.06 -6.66 -1.84
C ILE A 145 8.08 -6.90 -3.00
N GLY A 146 7.54 -5.82 -3.60
CA GLY A 146 6.66 -5.91 -4.78
C GLY A 146 7.30 -6.67 -5.95
N GLN A 147 8.58 -6.44 -6.20
CA GLN A 147 9.37 -7.18 -7.20
C GLN A 147 9.94 -8.52 -6.70
N LYS A 148 9.57 -8.97 -5.49
CA LYS A 148 10.08 -10.19 -4.82
C LYS A 148 11.60 -10.19 -4.58
N ASN A 149 12.24 -9.02 -4.63
CA ASN A 149 13.67 -8.83 -4.38
C ASN A 149 13.94 -8.70 -2.87
N TYR A 150 13.56 -9.72 -2.12
CA TYR A 150 13.65 -9.73 -0.66
C TYR A 150 15.08 -9.50 -0.14
N LYS A 151 16.10 -9.94 -0.91
CA LYS A 151 17.52 -9.71 -0.60
C LYS A 151 17.89 -8.22 -0.53
N LYS A 152 17.25 -7.35 -1.33
CA LYS A 152 17.43 -5.89 -1.24
C LYS A 152 16.49 -5.25 -0.22
N ALA A 153 15.29 -5.80 -0.01
CA ALA A 153 14.29 -5.25 0.92
C ALA A 153 14.66 -5.44 2.39
N GLU A 154 15.18 -6.60 2.76
CA GLU A 154 15.48 -6.96 4.15
C GLU A 154 16.40 -5.97 4.90
N PRO A 155 17.61 -5.64 4.42
CA PRO A 155 18.50 -4.75 5.17
C PRO A 155 17.89 -3.36 5.39
N LEU A 156 17.07 -2.87 4.46
CA LEU A 156 16.37 -1.59 4.60
C LEU A 156 15.32 -1.62 5.73
N TYR A 157 14.62 -2.73 5.90
CA TYR A 157 13.68 -2.91 7.01
C TYR A 157 14.40 -3.11 8.35
N SER A 158 15.47 -3.90 8.38
CA SER A 158 16.24 -4.14 9.60
C SER A 158 16.90 -2.85 10.10
N GLU A 159 17.61 -2.13 9.24
CA GLU A 159 18.24 -0.82 9.57
C GLU A 159 17.18 0.19 10.06
N TYR A 160 16.02 0.24 9.40
CA TYR A 160 14.93 1.12 9.85
C TYR A 160 14.41 0.76 11.25
N LEU A 161 14.24 -0.52 11.54
CA LEU A 161 13.70 -0.99 12.83
C LEU A 161 14.71 -0.95 13.99
N GLU A 162 16.00 -0.71 13.72
CA GLU A 162 16.99 -0.36 14.74
C GLU A 162 16.72 1.03 15.33
N ASN A 163 16.35 2.00 14.50
CA ASN A 163 16.04 3.38 14.90
C ASN A 163 14.57 3.60 15.28
N HIS A 164 13.64 2.81 14.71
CA HIS A 164 12.19 2.93 14.90
C HIS A 164 11.58 1.62 15.45
N PRO A 165 12.01 1.15 16.64
CA PRO A 165 11.64 -0.17 17.15
C PRO A 165 10.13 -0.32 17.44
N GLU A 166 9.39 0.78 17.59
CA GLU A 166 7.95 0.82 17.82
C GLU A 166 7.10 0.81 16.53
N ASP A 167 7.70 0.89 15.33
CA ASP A 167 6.94 0.79 14.08
C ASP A 167 6.51 -0.66 13.77
N ASP A 168 5.42 -1.07 14.41
CA ASP A 168 4.76 -2.36 14.16
C ASP A 168 4.34 -2.56 12.68
N ARG A 169 4.16 -1.49 11.87
CA ARG A 169 3.82 -1.62 10.44
C ARG A 169 5.06 -2.05 9.66
N ALA A 170 6.20 -1.41 9.88
CA ALA A 170 7.47 -1.83 9.29
C ALA A 170 7.86 -3.24 9.79
N ARG A 171 7.66 -3.51 11.08
CA ARG A 171 7.89 -4.83 11.69
C ARG A 171 7.01 -5.93 11.09
N LEU A 172 5.74 -5.63 10.82
CA LEU A 172 4.83 -6.56 10.14
C LEU A 172 5.32 -6.89 8.73
N ARG A 173 5.81 -5.89 7.97
CA ARG A 173 6.37 -6.11 6.63
C ARG A 173 7.60 -7.01 6.64
N LEU A 174 8.52 -6.79 7.58
CA LEU A 174 9.66 -7.68 7.81
C LEU A 174 9.19 -9.11 8.13
N ALA A 175 8.22 -9.27 9.04
CA ALA A 175 7.69 -10.57 9.43
C ALA A 175 6.98 -11.32 8.28
N GLU A 176 6.20 -10.62 7.44
CA GLU A 176 5.58 -11.15 6.21
C GLU A 176 6.66 -11.62 5.22
N MET A 177 7.68 -10.80 4.97
CA MET A 177 8.77 -11.12 4.05
C MET A 177 9.61 -12.33 4.52
N LEU A 178 9.97 -12.37 5.81
CA LEU A 178 10.67 -13.51 6.42
C LEU A 178 9.84 -14.82 6.30
N SER A 179 8.51 -14.71 6.37
CA SER A 179 7.60 -15.86 6.14
C SER A 179 7.72 -16.39 4.71
N TRP A 180 7.74 -15.51 3.70
CA TRP A 180 7.89 -15.91 2.30
C TRP A 180 9.28 -16.48 1.99
N LEU A 181 10.31 -16.01 2.70
CA LEU A 181 11.66 -16.59 2.69
C LEU A 181 11.78 -17.93 3.45
N LYS A 182 10.70 -18.42 4.07
CA LYS A 182 10.66 -19.61 4.95
C LYS A 182 11.56 -19.51 6.19
N ARG A 183 11.98 -18.30 6.55
CA ARG A 183 12.72 -17.98 7.79
C ARG A 183 11.74 -17.83 8.95
N TYR A 184 11.08 -18.95 9.26
CA TYR A 184 9.89 -18.93 10.10
C TYR A 184 10.19 -18.50 11.53
N ASP A 185 11.25 -18.98 12.18
CA ASP A 185 11.51 -18.61 13.58
C ASP A 185 11.83 -17.11 13.76
N GLU A 186 12.49 -16.49 12.78
CA GLU A 186 12.75 -15.04 12.74
C GLU A 186 11.44 -14.26 12.51
N SER A 187 10.63 -14.69 11.54
CA SER A 187 9.28 -14.13 11.33
C SER A 187 8.42 -14.22 12.60
N LEU A 188 8.43 -15.37 13.27
CA LEU A 188 7.70 -15.62 14.51
C LEU A 188 8.21 -14.74 15.66
N ALA A 189 9.50 -14.38 15.68
CA ALA A 189 10.04 -13.42 16.65
C ALA A 189 9.48 -12.00 16.42
N GLU A 190 9.42 -11.56 15.16
CA GLU A 190 8.86 -10.25 14.81
C GLU A 190 7.36 -10.15 15.13
N TYR A 191 6.58 -11.17 14.76
CA TYR A 191 5.16 -11.26 15.13
C TYR A 191 4.94 -11.26 16.65
N LYS A 192 5.79 -11.95 17.42
CA LYS A 192 5.74 -11.92 18.90
C LYS A 192 5.99 -10.52 19.44
N THR A 193 6.88 -9.74 18.84
CA THR A 193 7.15 -8.36 19.26
C THR A 193 5.93 -7.46 19.06
N ILE A 194 5.25 -7.54 17.91
CA ILE A 194 3.98 -6.82 17.66
C ILE A 194 2.88 -7.28 18.65
N LEU A 195 2.80 -8.58 18.96
CA LEU A 195 1.83 -9.10 19.93
C LEU A 195 2.13 -8.73 21.40
N LYS A 196 3.31 -8.19 21.73
CA LYS A 196 3.58 -7.62 23.06
C LYS A 196 2.91 -6.25 23.24
N SER A 197 2.96 -5.40 22.21
CA SER A 197 2.32 -4.08 22.20
C SER A 197 0.81 -4.17 21.93
N ARG A 198 0.39 -5.17 21.13
CA ARG A 198 -1.00 -5.37 20.69
C ARG A 198 -1.49 -6.79 20.99
N PRO A 199 -1.68 -7.17 22.26
CA PRO A 199 -2.09 -8.53 22.63
C PRO A 199 -3.43 -8.92 21.99
N ASP A 200 -4.39 -8.00 21.87
CA ASP A 200 -5.73 -8.33 21.37
C ASP A 200 -5.91 -8.13 19.86
N ASP A 201 -4.81 -7.91 19.11
CA ASP A 201 -4.88 -7.81 17.64
C ASP A 201 -5.09 -9.20 17.01
N VAL A 202 -6.37 -9.47 16.72
CA VAL A 202 -6.83 -10.69 16.07
C VAL A 202 -6.16 -10.92 14.71
N GLN A 203 -5.86 -9.88 13.92
CA GLN A 203 -5.29 -10.06 12.58
C GLN A 203 -3.81 -10.43 12.65
N ILE A 204 -3.05 -9.77 13.53
CA ILE A 204 -1.65 -10.13 13.80
C ILE A 204 -1.60 -11.55 14.41
N ARG A 205 -2.48 -11.90 15.34
CA ARG A 205 -2.53 -13.25 15.94
C ARG A 205 -2.85 -14.33 14.91
N ARG A 206 -3.77 -14.07 13.95
CA ARG A 206 -4.06 -14.99 12.83
C ARG A 206 -2.86 -15.17 11.91
N LYS A 207 -2.17 -14.08 11.53
CA LYS A 207 -0.94 -14.15 10.70
C LYS A 207 0.15 -14.96 11.40
N TYR A 208 0.43 -14.65 12.67
CA TYR A 208 1.37 -15.41 13.51
C TYR A 208 1.05 -16.91 13.55
N ALA A 209 -0.23 -17.27 13.73
CA ALA A 209 -0.65 -18.66 13.74
C ALA A 209 -0.54 -19.37 12.38
N PHE A 210 -0.73 -18.67 11.26
CA PHE A 210 -0.46 -19.24 9.94
C PHE A 210 1.04 -19.51 9.72
N VAL A 211 1.93 -18.62 10.18
CA VAL A 211 3.37 -18.86 10.13
C VAL A 211 3.77 -20.04 11.02
N LEU A 212 3.18 -20.19 12.22
CA LEU A 212 3.35 -21.39 13.05
C LEU A 212 2.95 -22.67 12.30
N SER A 213 1.85 -22.63 11.53
CA SER A 213 1.41 -23.75 10.70
C SER A 213 2.40 -24.06 9.57
N TRP A 214 2.92 -23.04 8.87
CA TRP A 214 3.94 -23.21 7.82
C TRP A 214 5.29 -23.74 8.36
N ALA A 215 5.59 -23.44 9.63
CA ALA A 215 6.72 -24.00 10.37
C ALA A 215 6.47 -25.43 10.92
N GLY A 216 5.31 -26.03 10.68
CA GLY A 216 4.92 -27.34 11.22
C GLY A 216 4.56 -27.34 12.71
N ARG A 217 4.49 -26.17 13.35
CA ARG A 217 4.22 -25.96 14.79
C ARG A 217 2.71 -25.96 15.07
N TYR A 218 2.01 -26.98 14.56
CA TYR A 218 0.54 -27.06 14.57
C TYR A 218 -0.11 -26.93 15.96
N PRO A 219 0.43 -27.52 17.06
CA PRO A 219 -0.17 -27.36 18.39
C PRO A 219 -0.17 -25.90 18.88
N GLU A 220 0.88 -25.14 18.55
CA GLU A 220 0.97 -23.71 18.87
C GLU A 220 0.03 -22.90 17.96
N ALA A 221 -0.02 -23.20 16.66
CA ALA A 221 -0.94 -22.56 15.73
C ALA A 221 -2.41 -22.68 16.18
N ILE A 222 -2.82 -23.89 16.58
CA ILE A 222 -4.17 -24.16 17.10
C ILE A 222 -4.43 -23.38 18.40
N LYS A 223 -3.46 -23.35 19.32
CA LYS A 223 -3.56 -22.58 20.57
C LYS A 223 -3.77 -21.09 20.32
N GLU A 224 -3.08 -20.52 19.34
CA GLU A 224 -3.21 -19.10 19.01
C GLU A 224 -4.50 -18.79 18.23
N LEU A 225 -4.92 -19.65 17.30
CA LEU A 225 -6.21 -19.50 16.61
C LEU A 225 -7.40 -19.60 17.57
N ARG A 226 -7.35 -20.46 18.59
CA ARG A 226 -8.41 -20.55 19.61
C ARG A 226 -8.65 -19.23 20.35
N LYS A 227 -7.61 -18.40 20.55
CA LYS A 227 -7.74 -17.05 21.14
C LYS A 227 -8.40 -16.01 20.21
N THR A 228 -8.64 -16.35 18.95
CA THR A 228 -9.29 -15.47 17.95
C THR A 228 -10.77 -15.80 17.74
N LEU A 229 -11.25 -16.89 18.36
CA LEU A 229 -12.65 -17.26 18.36
C LEU A 229 -13.43 -16.44 19.40
N LYS A 230 -14.71 -16.21 19.13
CA LYS A 230 -15.67 -15.59 20.05
C LYS A 230 -16.69 -16.64 20.48
#